data_AF-Q0C0A7-F1
#
_entry.id   AF-Q0C0A7-F1
#
_cell.length_a   1.000
_cell.length_b   1.000
_cell.length_c   1.000
_cell.angle_alpha   90.00
_cell.angle_beta   90.00
_cell.angle_gamma   90.00
#
_symmetry.space_group_name_H-M   'P 1'
#
loop_
_entity.id
_entity.type
_entity.pdbx_description
1 polymer ?
#
loop_
_entity_poly.entity_id
_entity_poly.type
_entity_poly.pdbx_seq_one_letter_code
_entity_poly.pdbx_strand_id
1 'polypeptide(L)'
;MRILFGLAALFFLTFPAHAEFVIAKCSMAAGCQCKLADLTVADMELITGEKAPKGAKDQTLVMVPGRDPYWTAGDRTEINVTYGGMGQCDVQLFNAMAPEDGNWTLQAAATDLSACPMLRGKSVNTGGLKSATRNIQWGGKFHPSKLADAGNVEQRWSKVGENSWRGTMVDDQRAGGGASVIHGYTLVSPRLIRGYSLFTFNIDVPAEEAAILASMGMPMNCRSYTPFTARKN
;
A
#
# COMPACT_ATOMS: atom_id res chain seq x y z
N MET A 1 45.50 -0.70 41.94
CA MET A 1 44.39 -0.02 41.23
C MET A 1 43.95 -0.93 40.08
N ARG A 2 42.81 -1.62 40.23
CA ARG A 2 42.30 -2.62 39.26
C ARG A 2 41.41 -1.92 38.25
N ILE A 3 41.74 -1.99 36.95
CA ILE A 3 40.87 -1.49 35.88
C ILE A 3 40.31 -2.71 35.15
N LEU A 4 39.02 -2.98 35.38
CA LEU A 4 38.22 -3.92 34.60
C LEU A 4 37.82 -3.24 33.29
N PHE A 5 38.26 -3.75 32.14
CA PHE A 5 37.68 -3.42 30.84
C PHE A 5 36.58 -4.43 30.53
N GLY A 6 35.33 -3.97 30.60
CA GLY A 6 34.14 -4.74 30.26
C GLY A 6 34.04 -4.98 28.76
N LEU A 7 33.92 -6.25 28.38
CA LEU A 7 33.68 -6.72 27.02
C LEU A 7 32.21 -6.43 26.65
N ALA A 8 31.95 -5.41 25.83
CA ALA A 8 30.62 -5.16 25.28
C ALA A 8 30.39 -6.06 24.06
N ALA A 9 29.64 -7.15 24.25
CA ALA A 9 29.19 -8.00 23.15
C ALA A 9 28.07 -7.29 22.36
N LEU A 10 28.37 -6.84 21.14
CA LEU A 10 27.36 -6.41 20.18
C LEU A 10 26.58 -7.62 19.67
N PHE A 11 25.37 -7.84 20.21
CA PHE A 11 24.37 -8.68 19.57
C PHE A 11 23.85 -7.96 18.33
N PHE A 12 24.33 -8.35 17.15
CA PHE A 12 23.65 -8.05 15.89
C PHE A 12 22.33 -8.81 15.86
N LEU A 13 21.22 -8.12 16.13
CA LEU A 13 19.88 -8.60 15.88
C LEU A 13 19.71 -8.78 14.36
N THR A 14 19.92 -9.98 13.86
CA THR A 14 19.51 -10.38 12.51
C THR A 14 18.00 -10.51 12.51
N PHE A 15 17.28 -9.46 12.08
CA PHE A 15 15.86 -9.60 11.74
C PHE A 15 15.74 -10.56 10.55
N PRO A 16 14.91 -11.62 10.64
CA PRO A 16 14.66 -12.47 9.49
C PRO A 16 13.96 -11.62 8.42
N ALA A 17 14.58 -11.50 7.25
CA ALA A 17 13.91 -10.97 6.08
C ALA A 17 12.79 -11.97 5.72
N HIS A 18 11.54 -11.58 5.94
CA HIS A 18 10.37 -12.43 5.69
C HIS A 18 10.07 -12.50 4.20
N ALA A 19 10.88 -13.27 3.46
CA ALA A 19 10.54 -13.72 2.13
C ALA A 19 9.82 -15.08 2.24
N GLU A 20 8.54 -15.17 1.86
CA GLU A 20 7.75 -16.38 2.13
C GLU A 20 7.49 -17.30 0.93
N PHE A 21 7.39 -16.81 -0.31
CA PHE A 21 7.12 -17.62 -1.52
C PHE A 21 7.40 -16.83 -2.81
N VAL A 22 7.27 -17.43 -4.00
CA VAL A 22 7.48 -16.78 -5.30
C VAL A 22 6.16 -16.48 -6.01
N ILE A 23 6.06 -15.32 -6.66
CA ILE A 23 4.96 -14.97 -7.56
C ILE A 23 5.50 -14.92 -9.00
N ALA A 24 4.85 -15.63 -9.91
CA ALA A 24 5.07 -15.55 -11.35
C ALA A 24 3.92 -14.78 -12.01
N LYS A 25 4.20 -13.58 -12.53
CA LYS A 25 3.25 -12.83 -13.34
C LYS A 25 3.47 -13.16 -14.81
N CYS A 26 2.51 -13.84 -15.41
CA CYS A 26 2.64 -14.38 -16.76
C CYS A 26 1.68 -13.72 -17.74
N SER A 27 2.07 -13.67 -19.00
CA SER A 27 1.23 -13.20 -20.11
C SER A 27 1.38 -14.12 -21.29
N MET A 28 0.28 -14.35 -22.02
CA MET A 28 0.29 -15.20 -23.21
C MET A 28 1.32 -14.67 -24.23
N ALA A 29 2.20 -15.55 -24.69
CA ALA A 29 3.24 -15.30 -25.70
C ALA A 29 4.42 -14.40 -25.27
N ALA A 30 4.56 -14.03 -24.00
CA ALA A 30 5.71 -13.25 -23.51
C ALA A 30 6.37 -13.84 -22.25
N GLY A 31 5.93 -15.01 -21.79
CA GLY A 31 6.49 -15.68 -20.62
C GLY A 31 6.06 -15.07 -19.30
N CYS A 32 6.92 -15.23 -18.29
CA CYS A 32 6.65 -14.89 -16.90
C CYS A 32 7.73 -14.00 -16.31
N GLN A 33 7.32 -13.12 -15.40
CA GLN A 33 8.20 -12.39 -14.50
C GLN A 33 8.07 -12.96 -13.09
N CYS A 34 9.14 -13.60 -12.60
CA CYS A 34 9.18 -14.20 -11.27
C CYS A 34 9.78 -13.24 -10.24
N LYS A 35 9.11 -13.13 -9.09
CA LYS A 35 9.52 -12.26 -7.99
C LYS A 35 9.34 -12.96 -6.66
N LEU A 36 10.25 -12.71 -5.73
CA LEU A 36 10.09 -13.14 -4.35
C LEU A 36 9.04 -12.25 -3.67
N ALA A 37 8.06 -12.86 -3.00
CA ALA A 37 7.00 -12.14 -2.31
C ALA A 37 7.50 -11.57 -0.98
N ASP A 38 7.25 -10.27 -0.76
CA ASP A 38 7.40 -9.55 0.53
C ASP A 38 6.07 -9.56 1.31
N LEU A 39 5.20 -10.54 1.02
CA LEU A 39 3.89 -10.77 1.64
C LEU A 39 3.88 -12.16 2.23
N THR A 40 3.10 -12.35 3.29
CA THR A 40 2.88 -13.70 3.81
C THR A 40 1.88 -14.46 2.94
N VAL A 41 1.87 -15.79 3.07
CA VAL A 41 0.85 -16.62 2.41
C VAL A 41 -0.56 -16.18 2.83
N ALA A 42 -0.76 -15.87 4.12
CA ALA A 42 -2.05 -15.42 4.65
C ALA A 42 -2.52 -14.07 4.07
N ASP A 43 -1.58 -13.14 3.84
CA ASP A 43 -1.90 -11.86 3.19
C ASP A 43 -2.40 -12.09 1.76
N MET A 44 -1.82 -13.05 1.04
CA MET A 44 -2.27 -13.38 -0.31
C MET A 44 -3.65 -14.01 -0.32
N GLU A 45 -3.97 -14.91 0.60
CA GLU A 45 -5.32 -15.48 0.70
C GLU A 45 -6.38 -14.40 0.91
N LEU A 46 -6.05 -13.37 1.70
CA LEU A 46 -6.92 -12.22 1.93
C LEU A 46 -7.08 -11.36 0.66
N ILE A 47 -6.02 -11.17 -0.12
CA ILE A 47 -6.01 -10.33 -1.34
C ILE A 47 -6.72 -11.03 -2.50
N THR A 48 -6.45 -12.31 -2.70
CA THR A 48 -6.98 -13.07 -3.84
C THR A 48 -8.33 -13.71 -3.56
N GLY A 49 -8.70 -13.88 -2.28
CA GLY A 49 -9.86 -14.68 -1.87
C GLY A 49 -9.66 -16.18 -2.04
N GLU A 50 -8.47 -16.61 -2.47
CA GLU A 50 -8.11 -18.01 -2.72
C GLU A 50 -7.38 -18.59 -1.53
N LYS A 51 -7.82 -19.76 -1.05
CA LYS A 51 -7.08 -20.49 -0.01
C LYS A 51 -5.77 -21.04 -0.58
N ALA A 52 -4.69 -20.77 0.11
CA ALA A 52 -3.38 -21.28 -0.22
C ALA A 52 -3.30 -22.79 0.11
N PRO A 53 -2.67 -23.59 -0.75
CA PRO A 53 -2.47 -25.00 -0.48
C PRO A 53 -1.49 -25.21 0.68
N LYS A 54 -1.52 -26.41 1.27
CA LYS A 54 -0.47 -26.82 2.22
C LYS A 54 0.89 -26.77 1.53
N GLY A 55 1.88 -26.17 2.19
CA GLY A 55 3.22 -25.98 1.63
C GLY A 55 3.34 -24.86 0.60
N ALA A 56 2.38 -23.91 0.56
CA ALA A 56 2.42 -22.77 -0.35
C ALA A 56 3.73 -21.95 -0.32
N LYS A 57 4.46 -21.97 0.80
CA LYS A 57 5.77 -21.33 0.93
C LYS A 57 6.82 -21.87 -0.06
N ASP A 58 6.72 -23.15 -0.39
CA ASP A 58 7.63 -23.84 -1.31
C ASP A 58 7.08 -23.86 -2.76
N GLN A 59 5.98 -23.14 -3.01
CA GLN A 59 5.30 -23.11 -4.30
C GLN A 59 5.41 -21.73 -4.96
N THR A 60 5.05 -21.70 -6.24
CA THR A 60 4.91 -20.45 -7.02
C THR A 60 3.44 -20.14 -7.21
N LEU A 61 3.03 -18.93 -6.86
CA LEU A 61 1.72 -18.39 -7.21
C LEU A 61 1.79 -17.81 -8.63
N VAL A 62 1.03 -18.37 -9.54
CA VAL A 62 0.97 -17.92 -10.95
C VAL A 62 -0.24 -17.00 -11.13
N MET A 63 0.00 -15.83 -11.73
CA MET A 63 -1.02 -14.85 -12.05
C MET A 63 -1.02 -14.57 -13.55
N VAL A 64 -2.18 -14.75 -14.20
CA VAL A 64 -2.38 -14.49 -15.63
C VAL A 64 -3.55 -13.53 -15.80
N PRO A 65 -3.43 -12.45 -16.60
CA PRO A 65 -4.55 -11.56 -16.90
C PRO A 65 -5.77 -12.34 -17.43
N GLY A 66 -6.93 -12.15 -16.79
CA GLY A 66 -8.19 -12.79 -17.17
C GLY A 66 -8.34 -14.26 -16.73
N ARG A 67 -7.48 -14.76 -15.84
CA ARG A 67 -7.62 -16.07 -15.19
C ARG A 67 -7.46 -15.94 -13.69
N ASP A 68 -8.09 -16.85 -12.96
CA ASP A 68 -7.90 -16.93 -11.52
C ASP A 68 -6.46 -17.34 -11.20
N PRO A 69 -5.87 -16.75 -10.13
CA PRO A 69 -4.52 -17.09 -9.71
C PRO A 69 -4.49 -18.53 -9.19
N TYR A 70 -3.40 -19.25 -9.44
CA TYR A 70 -3.26 -20.63 -9.00
C TYR A 70 -1.87 -20.92 -8.46
N TRP A 71 -1.79 -21.86 -7.53
CA TRP A 71 -0.54 -22.31 -6.93
C TRP A 71 0.00 -23.53 -7.66
N THR A 72 1.32 -23.60 -7.81
CA THR A 72 1.98 -24.77 -8.40
C THR A 72 3.35 -25.01 -7.79
N ALA A 73 3.69 -26.28 -7.59
CA ALA A 73 5.05 -26.75 -7.28
C ALA A 73 5.89 -26.99 -8.55
N GLY A 74 5.35 -26.69 -9.73
CA GLY A 74 6.02 -26.89 -11.02
C GLY A 74 7.29 -26.05 -11.15
N ASP A 75 8.21 -26.53 -11.99
CA ASP A 75 9.47 -25.84 -12.23
C ASP A 75 9.22 -24.48 -12.89
N ARG A 76 9.91 -23.44 -12.42
CA ARG A 76 9.67 -22.07 -12.91
C ARG A 76 10.07 -21.88 -14.37
N THR A 77 11.00 -22.69 -14.88
CA THR A 77 11.32 -22.73 -16.32
C THR A 77 10.14 -23.26 -17.11
N GLU A 78 9.51 -24.35 -16.63
CA GLU A 78 8.33 -24.95 -17.26
C GLU A 78 7.13 -23.99 -17.25
N ILE A 79 6.91 -23.28 -16.14
CA ILE A 79 5.89 -22.23 -16.06
C ILE A 79 6.17 -21.14 -17.10
N ASN A 80 7.40 -20.62 -17.17
CA ASN A 80 7.78 -19.58 -18.13
C ASN A 80 7.56 -20.01 -19.59
N VAL A 81 8.00 -21.22 -19.94
CA VAL A 81 7.85 -21.80 -21.29
C VAL A 81 6.38 -21.99 -21.64
N THR A 82 5.54 -22.42 -20.69
CA THR A 82 4.10 -22.59 -20.89
C THR A 82 3.42 -21.28 -21.34
N TYR A 83 3.93 -20.13 -20.90
CA TYR A 83 3.40 -18.81 -21.27
C TYR A 83 4.17 -18.13 -22.41
N GLY A 84 5.02 -18.87 -23.14
CA GLY A 84 5.75 -18.39 -24.32
C GLY A 84 7.06 -17.68 -24.01
N GLY A 85 7.57 -17.80 -22.79
CA GLY A 85 8.91 -17.34 -22.41
C GLY A 85 9.98 -18.33 -22.87
N MET A 86 11.23 -17.87 -22.88
CA MET A 86 12.40 -18.72 -23.11
C MET A 86 13.31 -18.67 -21.89
N GLY A 87 13.93 -19.80 -21.54
CA GLY A 87 14.88 -19.90 -20.42
C GLY A 87 14.21 -19.88 -19.04
N GLN A 88 15.03 -19.70 -18.01
CA GLN A 88 14.57 -19.71 -16.62
C GLN A 88 13.78 -18.44 -16.30
N CYS A 89 12.75 -18.59 -15.46
CA CYS A 89 12.10 -17.46 -14.82
C CYS A 89 12.95 -17.04 -13.62
N ASP A 90 14.02 -16.28 -13.86
CA ASP A 90 14.92 -15.84 -12.81
C ASP A 90 14.14 -15.06 -11.76
N VAL A 91 14.24 -15.50 -10.50
CA VAL A 91 13.61 -14.80 -9.38
C VAL A 91 14.36 -13.49 -9.21
N GLN A 92 13.71 -12.39 -9.56
CA GLN A 92 14.28 -11.07 -9.32
C GLN A 92 14.39 -10.86 -7.81
N LEU A 93 15.61 -10.98 -7.29
CA LEU A 93 15.97 -10.61 -5.94
C LEU A 93 16.06 -9.07 -5.89
N PHE A 94 14.95 -8.43 -5.53
CA PHE A 94 14.85 -7.03 -5.10
C PHE A 94 15.78 -6.01 -5.80
N ASN A 95 15.40 -5.53 -6.97
CA ASN A 95 15.75 -4.15 -7.31
C ASN A 95 14.61 -3.27 -6.82
N ALA A 96 14.64 -2.91 -5.53
CA ALA A 96 13.71 -1.96 -4.96
C ALA A 96 13.77 -0.68 -5.80
N MET A 97 12.67 -0.37 -6.48
CA MET A 97 12.57 0.83 -7.29
C MET A 97 12.78 2.04 -6.36
N ALA A 98 13.78 2.85 -6.66
CA ALA A 98 14.10 4.03 -5.87
C ALA A 98 13.56 5.29 -6.57
N PRO A 99 12.93 6.22 -5.83
CA PRO A 99 12.53 7.51 -6.38
C PRO A 99 13.75 8.42 -6.56
N GLU A 100 13.72 9.24 -7.62
CA GLU A 100 14.74 10.23 -7.91
C GLU A 100 14.63 11.46 -6.99
N ASP A 101 15.76 11.94 -6.48
CA ASP A 101 15.85 13.17 -5.71
C ASP A 101 15.53 14.41 -6.56
N GLY A 102 14.95 15.44 -5.93
CA GLY A 102 14.76 16.77 -6.52
C GLY A 102 13.33 17.29 -6.43
N ASN A 103 12.90 18.14 -7.37
CA ASN A 103 11.57 18.75 -7.34
C ASN A 103 10.46 17.77 -7.75
N TRP A 104 9.48 17.58 -6.87
CA TRP A 104 8.28 16.78 -7.05
C TRP A 104 7.04 17.66 -6.96
N THR A 105 6.13 17.50 -7.91
CA THR A 105 4.83 18.17 -7.93
C THR A 105 3.76 17.18 -7.52
N LEU A 106 3.08 17.45 -6.41
CA LEU A 106 1.90 16.73 -5.95
C LEU A 106 0.66 17.40 -6.52
N GLN A 107 -0.23 16.58 -7.06
CA GLN A 107 -1.51 17.02 -7.61
C GLN A 107 -2.62 16.10 -7.14
N ALA A 108 -3.48 16.62 -6.28
CA ALA A 108 -4.73 15.97 -5.91
C ALA A 108 -5.73 16.10 -7.06
N ALA A 109 -6.43 15.01 -7.35
CA ALA A 109 -7.58 15.02 -8.25
C ALA A 109 -8.86 15.39 -7.47
N ALA A 110 -9.98 15.49 -8.19
CA ALA A 110 -11.27 15.74 -7.56
C ALA A 110 -11.62 14.63 -6.54
N THR A 111 -12.09 15.02 -5.37
CA THR A 111 -12.62 14.10 -4.37
C THR A 111 -13.99 13.60 -4.79
N ASP A 112 -14.18 12.29 -4.79
CA ASP A 112 -15.51 11.68 -4.91
C ASP A 112 -16.26 11.82 -3.57
N LEU A 113 -17.27 12.69 -3.57
CA LEU A 113 -18.19 12.95 -2.47
C LEU A 113 -19.61 12.45 -2.77
N SER A 114 -19.78 11.57 -3.76
CA SER A 114 -21.09 11.04 -4.15
C SER A 114 -21.85 10.45 -2.96
N ALA A 115 -21.14 9.73 -2.09
CA ALA A 115 -21.65 9.14 -0.85
C ALA A 115 -21.74 10.13 0.33
N CYS A 116 -21.21 11.37 0.22
CA CYS A 116 -21.23 12.40 1.28
C CYS A 116 -22.02 13.65 0.85
N PRO A 117 -23.36 13.58 0.69
CA PRO A 117 -24.15 14.74 0.25
C PRO A 117 -23.95 15.98 1.13
N MET A 118 -23.83 15.78 2.45
CA MET A 118 -23.61 16.83 3.45
C MET A 118 -22.29 17.62 3.30
N LEU A 119 -21.33 17.06 2.55
CA LEU A 119 -20.02 17.65 2.30
C LEU A 119 -19.92 18.31 0.92
N ARG A 120 -20.95 18.18 0.08
CA ARG A 120 -20.97 18.82 -1.25
C ARG A 120 -20.89 20.35 -1.09
N GLY A 121 -19.96 20.98 -1.81
CA GLY A 121 -19.74 22.42 -1.77
C GLY A 121 -19.00 22.93 -0.52
N LYS A 122 -18.67 22.05 0.45
CA LYS A 122 -17.80 22.39 1.58
C LYS A 122 -16.37 22.03 1.25
N SER A 123 -15.41 22.88 1.61
CA SER A 123 -13.99 22.53 1.55
C SER A 123 -13.71 21.49 2.62
N VAL A 124 -13.81 20.20 2.27
CA VAL A 124 -13.43 19.12 3.17
C VAL A 124 -11.92 19.10 3.24
N ASN A 125 -11.37 19.60 4.34
CA ASN A 125 -9.98 19.35 4.68
C ASN A 125 -9.89 17.89 5.12
N THR A 126 -9.82 16.96 4.17
CA THR A 126 -9.75 15.50 4.40
C THR A 126 -8.42 15.05 5.03
N GLY A 127 -7.71 15.96 5.71
CA GLY A 127 -6.29 15.84 6.05
C GLY A 127 -5.39 15.66 4.81
N GLY A 128 -5.96 15.84 3.63
CA GLY A 128 -5.43 15.36 2.37
C GLY A 128 -4.51 16.38 1.71
N LEU A 129 -3.24 15.99 1.57
CA LEU A 129 -2.30 16.37 0.51
C LEU A 129 -2.72 17.60 -0.30
N LYS A 130 -2.23 18.77 0.09
CA LYS A 130 -2.37 19.96 -0.76
C LYS A 130 -1.52 19.78 -2.01
N SER A 131 -2.08 20.11 -3.17
CA SER A 131 -1.29 20.22 -4.40
C SER A 131 -0.16 21.22 -4.16
N ALA A 132 1.08 20.75 -4.29
CA ALA A 132 2.26 21.52 -3.93
C ALA A 132 3.47 21.00 -4.70
N THR A 133 4.42 21.89 -5.00
CA THR A 133 5.74 21.49 -5.48
C THR A 133 6.73 21.55 -4.32
N ARG A 134 7.53 20.50 -4.15
CA ARG A 134 8.53 20.39 -3.07
C ARG A 134 9.82 19.80 -3.59
N ASN A 135 10.94 20.27 -3.07
CA ASN A 135 12.20 19.57 -3.24
C ASN A 135 12.28 18.43 -2.22
N ILE A 136 12.44 17.19 -2.68
CA ILE A 136 12.48 15.99 -1.85
C ILE A 136 13.80 15.27 -2.09
N GLN A 137 14.52 15.02 -1.01
CA GLN A 137 15.70 14.17 -0.99
C GLN A 137 15.27 12.80 -0.47
N TRP A 138 15.07 11.85 -1.35
CA TRP A 138 14.70 10.47 -1.04
C TRP A 138 15.89 9.67 -0.51
N GLY A 139 17.09 9.88 -1.06
CA GLY A 139 18.29 9.14 -0.65
C GLY A 139 18.18 7.65 -0.99
N GLY A 140 17.63 7.35 -2.17
CA GLY A 140 17.50 5.98 -2.69
C GLY A 140 16.44 5.12 -1.99
N LYS A 141 15.64 5.68 -1.09
CA LYS A 141 14.60 4.94 -0.35
C LYS A 141 13.26 5.66 -0.39
N PHE A 142 12.23 4.93 -0.79
CA PHE A 142 10.86 5.44 -0.78
C PHE A 142 10.24 5.32 0.62
N HIS A 143 9.89 6.47 1.21
CA HIS A 143 9.04 6.53 2.39
C HIS A 143 8.04 7.69 2.27
N PRO A 144 6.72 7.46 2.37
CA PRO A 144 5.70 8.48 2.08
C PRO A 144 5.70 9.68 3.01
N SER A 145 6.27 9.56 4.21
CA SER A 145 6.39 10.70 5.13
C SER A 145 7.13 11.90 4.52
N LYS A 146 7.97 11.68 3.50
CA LYS A 146 8.64 12.76 2.76
C LYS A 146 7.71 13.54 1.84
N LEU A 147 6.54 12.99 1.49
CA LEU A 147 5.47 13.65 0.75
C LEU A 147 4.42 14.27 1.66
N ALA A 148 4.23 13.71 2.86
CA ALA A 148 3.24 14.20 3.81
C ALA A 148 3.50 15.68 4.18
N ASP A 149 2.43 16.45 4.34
CA ASP A 149 2.52 17.83 4.80
C ASP A 149 3.12 17.86 6.21
N ALA A 150 4.04 18.79 6.48
CA ALA A 150 4.71 18.93 7.78
C ALA A 150 3.74 19.18 8.96
N GLY A 151 2.47 19.52 8.68
CA GLY A 151 1.40 19.64 9.68
C GLY A 151 0.65 18.35 10.01
N ASN A 152 0.87 17.26 9.26
CA ASN A 152 0.21 15.95 9.45
C ASN A 152 1.09 15.02 10.31
N VAL A 153 1.41 15.45 11.52
CA VAL A 153 2.48 14.89 12.37
C VAL A 153 2.16 13.48 12.93
N GLU A 154 0.95 12.95 12.73
CA GLU A 154 0.52 11.68 13.33
C GLU A 154 0.16 10.55 12.33
N GLN A 155 0.64 10.61 11.08
CA GLN A 155 0.40 9.46 10.17
C GLN A 155 1.25 8.25 10.57
N ARG A 156 0.62 7.17 11.04
CA ARG A 156 1.27 5.87 11.22
C ARG A 156 1.40 5.19 9.87
N TRP A 157 2.64 5.01 9.41
CA TRP A 157 2.94 4.36 8.15
C TRP A 157 3.25 2.88 8.36
N SER A 158 2.59 2.01 7.60
CA SER A 158 2.94 0.61 7.44
C SER A 158 3.28 0.32 5.99
N LYS A 159 4.33 -0.46 5.77
CA LYS A 159 4.68 -0.95 4.44
C LYS A 159 3.67 -2.04 4.07
N VAL A 160 3.06 -1.93 2.89
CA VAL A 160 2.06 -2.91 2.39
C VAL A 160 2.47 -3.54 1.06
N GLY A 161 3.69 -3.23 0.60
CA GLY A 161 4.34 -3.82 -0.56
C GLY A 161 5.70 -3.17 -0.79
N GLU A 162 6.49 -3.72 -1.71
CA GLU A 162 7.88 -3.26 -1.97
C GLU A 162 7.98 -1.74 -2.18
N ASN A 163 7.07 -1.21 -3.00
CA ASN A 163 6.98 0.20 -3.36
C ASN A 163 5.71 0.86 -2.83
N SER A 164 5.03 0.24 -1.87
CA SER A 164 3.69 0.62 -1.44
C SER A 164 3.57 0.75 0.07
N TRP A 165 2.86 1.79 0.50
CA TRP A 165 2.69 2.13 1.89
C TRP A 165 1.26 2.53 2.19
N ARG A 166 0.84 2.23 3.41
CA ARG A 166 -0.45 2.64 3.97
C ARG A 166 -0.21 3.57 5.15
N GLY A 167 -0.85 4.72 5.16
CA GLY A 167 -0.80 5.70 6.24
C GLY A 167 -2.14 5.77 6.95
N THR A 168 -2.16 5.96 8.27
CA THR A 168 -3.39 6.19 9.04
C THR A 168 -3.18 7.38 9.96
N MET A 169 -4.03 8.41 9.86
CA MET A 169 -3.89 9.66 10.62
C MET A 169 -4.73 9.73 11.90
N VAL A 170 -5.96 9.23 11.86
CA VAL A 170 -6.89 9.31 12.98
C VAL A 170 -7.63 7.98 13.05
N ASP A 171 -7.62 7.40 14.24
CA ASP A 171 -8.47 6.28 14.66
C ASP A 171 -9.04 6.63 16.04
N ASP A 172 -9.67 7.80 16.13
CA ASP A 172 -10.35 8.22 17.35
C ASP A 172 -11.81 7.76 17.26
N GLN A 173 -12.05 6.54 17.73
CA GLN A 173 -13.40 5.97 17.87
C GLN A 173 -14.04 6.29 19.22
N ARG A 174 -13.60 7.35 19.91
CA ARG A 174 -14.12 7.64 21.26
C ARG A 174 -15.39 8.48 21.22
N ALA A 175 -16.47 7.84 21.71
CA ALA A 175 -17.75 8.39 22.16
C ALA A 175 -18.60 9.14 21.11
N GLY A 176 -19.38 8.40 20.31
CA GLY A 176 -20.50 8.94 19.54
C GLY A 176 -20.25 9.18 18.04
N GLY A 177 -19.07 8.82 17.54
CA GLY A 177 -18.71 8.91 16.13
C GLY A 177 -17.20 8.98 15.92
N GLY A 178 -16.71 8.51 14.76
CA GLY A 178 -15.30 8.46 14.42
C GLY A 178 -15.05 8.86 12.96
N ALA A 179 -14.00 9.67 12.75
CA ALA A 179 -13.44 9.95 11.44
C ALA A 179 -12.14 9.15 11.28
N SER A 180 -12.03 8.38 10.20
CA SER A 180 -10.80 7.68 9.85
C SER A 180 -10.27 8.18 8.51
N VAL A 181 -8.96 8.42 8.46
CA VAL A 181 -8.27 8.78 7.21
C VAL A 181 -7.19 7.76 6.93
N ILE A 182 -7.37 7.04 5.84
CA ILE A 182 -6.41 6.07 5.33
C ILE A 182 -5.79 6.61 4.06
N HIS A 183 -4.48 6.51 3.98
CA HIS A 183 -3.70 6.88 2.82
C HIS A 183 -3.08 5.65 2.18
N GLY A 184 -3.04 5.60 0.85
CA GLY A 184 -2.27 4.60 0.12
C GLY A 184 -1.34 5.27 -0.88
N TYR A 185 -0.07 4.89 -0.89
CA TYR A 185 0.98 5.50 -1.71
C TYR A 185 1.78 4.39 -2.38
N THR A 186 1.98 4.49 -3.69
CA THR A 186 2.74 3.52 -4.49
C THR A 186 3.69 4.24 -5.42
N LEU A 187 4.98 3.89 -5.35
CA LEU A 187 5.98 4.27 -6.34
C LEU A 187 5.81 3.40 -7.59
N VAL A 188 5.43 4.04 -8.69
CA VAL A 188 5.13 3.39 -9.98
C VAL A 188 6.35 3.40 -10.91
N SER A 189 7.13 4.47 -10.86
CA SER A 189 8.43 4.61 -11.50
C SER A 189 9.32 5.52 -10.64
N PRO A 190 10.65 5.61 -10.88
CA PRO A 190 11.52 6.54 -10.17
C PRO A 190 11.05 8.01 -10.17
N ARG A 191 10.15 8.37 -11.09
CA ARG A 191 9.63 9.74 -11.30
C ARG A 191 8.12 9.89 -11.07
N LEU A 192 7.43 8.82 -10.66
CA LEU A 192 5.97 8.82 -10.51
C LEU A 192 5.53 8.04 -9.27
N ILE A 193 4.77 8.71 -8.42
CA ILE A 193 4.06 8.12 -7.30
C ILE A 193 2.56 8.35 -7.55
N ARG A 194 1.78 7.29 -7.34
CA ARG A 194 0.32 7.38 -7.29
C ARG A 194 -0.13 7.12 -5.87
N GLY A 195 -1.20 7.78 -5.47
CA GLY A 195 -1.80 7.45 -4.21
C GLY A 195 -3.24 7.89 -4.10
N TYR A 196 -3.79 7.67 -2.92
CA TYR A 196 -5.14 8.06 -2.58
C TYR A 196 -5.25 8.45 -1.11
N SER A 197 -6.28 9.24 -0.82
CA SER A 197 -6.82 9.45 0.51
C SER A 197 -8.22 8.87 0.57
N LEU A 198 -8.47 8.08 1.60
CA LEU A 198 -9.78 7.54 1.92
C LEU A 198 -10.22 8.11 3.24
N PHE A 199 -11.25 8.94 3.21
CA PHE A 199 -11.86 9.49 4.40
C PHE A 199 -13.17 8.77 4.65
N THR A 200 -13.27 8.15 5.82
CA THR A 200 -14.48 7.49 6.30
C THR A 200 -14.96 8.23 7.54
N PHE A 201 -16.25 8.54 7.57
CA PHE A 201 -16.90 9.18 8.70
C PHE A 201 -18.08 8.33 9.12
N ASN A 202 -18.11 7.96 10.39
CA ASN A 202 -19.19 7.22 11.01
C ASN A 202 -19.67 8.04 12.22
N ILE A 203 -20.94 8.42 12.26
CA ILE A 203 -21.53 9.02 13.45
C ILE A 203 -22.39 7.95 14.12
N ASP A 204 -22.10 7.70 15.39
CA ASP A 204 -22.87 6.78 16.21
C ASP A 204 -24.00 7.56 16.91
N VAL A 205 -25.22 7.44 16.38
CA VAL A 205 -26.45 8.00 16.95
C VAL A 205 -27.49 6.91 17.14
N PRO A 206 -28.45 7.08 18.07
CA PRO A 206 -29.59 6.19 18.21
C PRO A 206 -30.30 5.96 16.88
N ALA A 207 -30.82 4.76 16.65
CA ALA A 207 -31.43 4.36 15.37
C ALA A 207 -32.56 5.30 14.91
N GLU A 208 -33.28 5.88 15.87
CA GLU A 208 -34.36 6.86 15.66
C GLU A 208 -33.82 8.14 15.01
N GLU A 209 -32.73 8.67 15.54
CA GLU A 209 -32.04 9.86 15.04
C GLU A 209 -31.33 9.58 13.72
N ALA A 210 -30.73 8.39 13.56
CA ALA A 210 -30.12 7.95 12.31
C ALA A 210 -31.15 7.91 11.17
N ALA A 211 -32.36 7.43 11.44
CA ALA A 211 -33.45 7.36 10.46
C ALA A 211 -33.93 8.77 10.06
N ILE A 212 -34.04 9.69 11.02
CA ILE A 212 -34.40 11.09 10.74
C ILE A 212 -33.33 11.75 9.88
N LEU A 213 -32.05 11.63 10.22
CA LEU A 213 -30.94 12.21 9.46
C LEU A 213 -30.82 11.60 8.06
N ALA A 214 -30.98 10.28 7.94
CA ALA A 214 -31.02 9.60 6.65
C ALA A 214 -32.19 10.09 5.77
N SER A 215 -33.38 10.33 6.34
CA SER A 215 -34.54 10.89 5.61
C SER A 215 -34.29 12.32 5.10
N MET A 216 -33.38 13.05 5.76
CA MET A 216 -32.92 14.37 5.33
C MET A 216 -31.72 14.30 4.35
N GLY A 217 -31.34 13.10 3.88
CA GLY A 217 -30.21 12.90 2.97
C GLY A 217 -28.84 13.02 3.62
N MET A 218 -28.76 12.85 4.95
CA MET A 218 -27.53 12.87 5.74
C MET A 218 -27.20 11.46 6.26
N PRO A 219 -26.60 10.59 5.42
CA PRO A 219 -26.23 9.26 5.87
C PRO A 219 -25.16 9.31 6.98
N MET A 220 -25.36 8.53 8.04
CA MET A 220 -24.46 8.49 9.20
C MET A 220 -23.11 7.84 8.91
N ASN A 221 -23.02 7.10 7.80
CA ASN A 221 -21.80 6.52 7.27
C ASN A 221 -21.52 7.15 5.91
N CYS A 222 -20.40 7.87 5.80
CA CYS A 222 -19.91 8.30 4.50
C CYS A 222 -18.45 7.92 4.28
N ARG A 223 -18.16 7.51 3.05
CA ARG A 223 -16.81 7.31 2.52
C ARG A 223 -16.56 8.25 1.35
N SER A 224 -15.40 8.91 1.33
CA SER A 224 -14.92 9.68 0.19
C SER A 224 -13.54 9.22 -0.24
N TYR A 225 -13.25 9.37 -1.53
CA TYR A 225 -12.01 8.93 -2.15
C TYR A 225 -11.39 10.08 -2.93
N THR A 226 -10.12 10.39 -2.64
CA THR A 226 -9.36 11.43 -3.35
C THR A 226 -8.10 10.81 -3.92
N PRO A 227 -8.01 10.57 -5.24
CA PRO A 227 -6.77 10.14 -5.85
C PRO A 227 -5.80 11.31 -5.95
N PHE A 228 -4.50 11.03 -5.98
CA PHE A 228 -3.48 12.02 -6.27
C PHE A 228 -2.32 11.39 -7.02
N THR A 229 -1.51 12.25 -7.65
CA THR A 229 -0.22 11.86 -8.23
C THR A 229 0.87 12.78 -7.71
N ALA A 230 2.08 12.24 -7.52
CA ALA A 230 3.28 13.03 -7.35
C ALA A 230 4.24 12.70 -8.48
N ARG A 231 4.73 13.73 -9.19
CA ARG A 231 5.61 13.57 -10.34
C ARG A 231 6.90 14.35 -10.16
N LYS A 232 8.01 13.74 -10.53
CA LYS A 232 9.31 14.40 -10.62
C LYS A 232 9.32 15.34 -11.84
N ASN A 233 9.54 16.62 -11.59
CA ASN A 233 9.83 17.62 -12.62
C ASN A 233 11.23 17.38 -13.18
#